data_AF-A0A3C0C7A5-F1
#
_entry.id   AF-A0A3C0C7A5-F1
#
_cell.length_a   1.000
_cell.length_b   1.000
_cell.length_c   1.000
_cell.angle_alpha   90.00
_cell.angle_beta   90.00
_cell.angle_gamma   90.00
#
_symmetry.space_group_name_H-M   'P 1'
#
loop_
_entity.id
_entity.type
_entity.pdbx_description
1 polymer ?
#
loop_
_entity_poly.entity_id
_entity_poly.type
_entity_poly.pdbx_seq_one_letter_code
_entity_poly.pdbx_strand_id
1 'polypeptide(L)'
;MPTVETYYNITEKQERLAGLYREYGEKVLFVVPSGLDKDALPDLISCRGSFFGPRPKVCTWSDLYREISQLSHGEARRITDPPDHTLIIGYILNKFLEEENKKGNKLPDGVYHRGFLEILGDNIKELLNEDISPVDLRGRLYKEGDPPDGSPEAILLRLYSEYLSYLNEHGAADSAQTA
;
A
#
# COMPACT_ATOMS: atom_id res chain seq x y z
N MET A 1 5.50 -12.41 -21.02
CA MET A 1 5.69 -12.86 -19.63
C MET A 1 6.82 -12.05 -19.02
N PRO A 2 6.70 -11.55 -17.77
CA PRO A 2 7.78 -10.86 -17.09
C PRO A 2 8.91 -11.85 -16.74
N THR A 3 10.16 -11.41 -16.84
CA THR A 3 11.34 -12.18 -16.42
C THR A 3 11.76 -11.68 -15.04
N VAL A 4 11.69 -12.56 -14.03
CA VAL A 4 12.14 -12.25 -12.66
C VAL A 4 13.55 -12.77 -12.47
N GLU A 5 14.45 -11.90 -12.02
CA GLU A 5 15.86 -12.23 -11.75
C GLU A 5 16.18 -11.94 -10.29
N THR A 6 16.60 -12.96 -9.55
CA THR A 6 17.15 -12.79 -8.21
C THR A 6 18.67 -12.64 -8.28
N TYR A 7 19.22 -11.74 -7.47
CA TYR A 7 20.65 -11.51 -7.35
C TYR A 7 21.02 -11.22 -5.90
N TYR A 8 22.24 -11.58 -5.50
CA TYR A 8 22.80 -11.15 -4.22
C TYR A 8 23.56 -9.82 -4.39
N ASN A 9 24.29 -9.69 -5.50
CA ASN A 9 24.87 -8.42 -5.95
C ASN A 9 24.43 -8.12 -7.38
N ILE A 10 23.90 -6.92 -7.61
CA ILE A 10 23.37 -6.50 -8.90
C ILE A 10 24.45 -6.44 -10.00
N THR A 11 25.72 -6.27 -9.63
CA THR A 11 26.85 -6.31 -10.56
C THR A 11 27.03 -7.67 -11.24
N GLU A 12 26.59 -8.75 -10.61
CA GLU A 12 26.61 -10.10 -11.20
C GLU A 12 25.69 -10.21 -12.42
N LYS A 13 24.67 -9.36 -12.50
CA LYS A 13 23.69 -9.34 -13.59
C LYS A 13 24.03 -8.33 -14.68
N GLN A 14 25.15 -7.62 -14.56
CA GLN A 14 25.52 -6.52 -15.44
C GLN A 14 25.49 -6.88 -16.94
N GLU A 15 26.17 -7.94 -17.35
CA GLU A 15 26.21 -8.33 -18.77
C GLU A 15 24.83 -8.70 -19.32
N ARG A 16 23.99 -9.34 -18.49
CA ARG A 16 22.64 -9.76 -18.86
C ARG A 16 21.69 -8.57 -18.98
N LEU A 17 21.75 -7.63 -18.03
CA LEU A 17 20.97 -6.39 -18.06
C LEU A 17 21.36 -5.52 -19.27
N ALA A 18 22.67 -5.38 -19.53
CA ALA A 18 23.18 -4.72 -20.72
C ALA A 18 22.81 -5.45 -22.03
N GLY A 19 22.72 -6.78 -21.99
CA GLY A 19 22.23 -7.61 -23.10
C GLY A 19 20.77 -7.33 -23.43
N LEU A 20 19.90 -7.38 -22.42
CA LEU A 20 18.47 -7.07 -22.56
C LEU A 20 18.25 -5.65 -23.10
N TYR A 21 19.01 -4.68 -22.59
CA TYR A 21 18.92 -3.31 -23.08
C TYR A 21 19.37 -3.18 -24.54
N ARG A 22 20.45 -3.86 -24.95
CA ARG A 22 20.91 -3.85 -26.35
C ARG A 22 19.91 -4.50 -27.30
N GLU A 23 19.23 -5.55 -26.86
CA GLU A 23 18.27 -6.31 -27.68
C GLU A 23 16.95 -5.55 -27.89
N TYR A 24 16.44 -4.89 -26.84
CA TYR A 24 15.09 -4.34 -26.82
C TYR A 24 15.03 -2.82 -26.67
N GLY A 25 16.11 -2.16 -26.27
CA GLY A 25 16.23 -0.70 -26.16
C GLY A 25 15.15 -0.08 -25.25
N GLU A 26 14.47 0.94 -25.77
CA GLU A 26 13.39 1.66 -25.07
C GLU A 26 12.14 0.82 -24.75
N LYS A 27 12.05 -0.40 -25.30
CA LYS A 27 10.93 -1.31 -25.05
C LYS A 27 11.07 -2.08 -23.73
N VAL A 28 12.23 -1.98 -23.06
CA VAL A 28 12.45 -2.59 -21.74
C VAL A 28 12.18 -1.58 -20.64
N LEU A 29 11.45 -2.02 -19.63
CA LEU A 29 11.32 -1.32 -18.36
C LEU A 29 11.99 -2.16 -17.28
N PHE A 30 12.95 -1.58 -16.56
CA PHE A 30 13.58 -2.21 -15.41
C PHE A 30 12.86 -1.76 -14.14
N VAL A 31 12.29 -2.70 -13.40
CA VAL A 31 11.61 -2.44 -12.13
C VAL A 31 12.51 -2.86 -10.99
N VAL A 32 12.75 -1.94 -10.05
CA VAL A 32 13.67 -2.14 -8.92
C VAL A 32 12.97 -1.90 -7.57
N PRO A 33 13.45 -2.50 -6.48
CA PRO A 33 12.78 -2.38 -5.18
C PRO A 33 12.99 -1.03 -4.50
N SER A 34 14.10 -0.32 -4.77
CA SER A 34 14.44 0.92 -4.07
C SER A 34 14.92 2.05 -4.98
N GLY A 35 14.86 3.29 -4.49
CA GLY A 35 15.40 4.47 -5.19
C GLY A 35 16.92 4.42 -5.37
N LEU A 36 17.64 3.81 -4.42
CA LEU A 36 19.09 3.63 -4.52
C LEU A 36 19.45 2.73 -5.72
N ASP A 37 18.68 1.66 -5.93
CA ASP A 37 18.85 0.78 -7.08
C ASP A 37 18.51 1.50 -8.38
N LYS A 38 17.48 2.36 -8.37
CA LYS A 38 17.05 3.14 -9.54
C LYS A 38 18.15 4.07 -10.04
N ASP A 39 18.91 4.67 -9.13
CA ASP A 39 20.01 5.57 -9.47
C ASP A 39 21.27 4.82 -9.94
N ALA A 40 21.54 3.63 -9.38
CA ALA A 40 22.73 2.85 -9.71
C ALA A 40 22.59 2.01 -10.99
N LEU A 41 21.38 1.56 -11.33
CA LEU A 41 21.14 0.63 -12.44
C LEU A 41 21.53 1.19 -13.82
N PRO A 42 21.27 2.47 -14.17
CA PRO A 42 21.68 3.03 -15.45
C PRO A 42 23.18 2.91 -15.68
N ASP A 43 24.00 3.23 -14.68
CA ASP A 43 25.47 3.15 -14.77
C ASP A 43 25.96 1.71 -14.95
N LEU A 44 25.27 0.77 -14.31
CA LEU A 44 25.54 -0.65 -14.40
C LEU A 44 25.19 -1.20 -15.80
N ILE A 45 24.01 -0.87 -16.33
CA ILE A 45 23.59 -1.23 -17.70
C ILE A 45 24.56 -0.64 -18.75
N SER A 46 25.12 0.55 -18.47
CA SER A 46 26.09 1.21 -19.33
C SER A 46 27.46 0.53 -19.35
N CYS A 47 27.71 -0.42 -18.44
CA CYS A 47 29.05 -0.92 -18.14
C CYS A 47 30.07 0.21 -17.89
N ARG A 48 29.66 1.32 -17.25
CA ARG A 48 30.44 2.56 -17.08
C ARG A 48 30.88 3.26 -18.38
N GLY A 49 30.28 2.91 -19.52
CA GLY A 49 30.42 3.62 -20.80
C GLY A 49 29.38 4.72 -20.98
N SER A 50 29.48 5.50 -22.06
CA SER A 50 28.44 6.48 -22.43
C SER A 50 27.35 5.83 -23.27
N PHE A 51 26.08 6.08 -22.96
CA PHE A 51 24.98 5.75 -23.86
C PHE A 51 25.02 6.65 -25.10
N PHE A 52 25.30 6.07 -26.26
CA PHE A 52 25.00 6.70 -27.55
C PHE A 52 23.57 6.31 -27.96
N GLY A 53 22.58 6.93 -27.33
CA GLY A 53 21.16 6.61 -27.52
C GLY A 53 20.29 7.03 -26.35
N PRO A 54 18.98 6.68 -26.38
CA PRO A 54 18.10 6.86 -25.24
C PRO A 54 18.64 6.14 -24.00
N ARG A 55 18.27 6.61 -22.81
CA ARG A 55 18.68 6.00 -21.54
C ARG A 55 17.70 4.87 -21.17
N PRO A 56 18.17 3.80 -20.51
CA PRO A 56 17.30 2.76 -19.98
C PRO A 56 16.27 3.36 -19.03
N LYS A 57 15.00 2.94 -19.17
CA LYS A 57 13.93 3.31 -18.25
C LYS A 57 14.01 2.41 -17.02
N VAL A 58 14.25 3.04 -15.87
CA VAL A 58 14.30 2.37 -14.57
C VAL A 58 13.29 3.04 -13.65
N CYS A 59 12.44 2.25 -13.03
CA CYS A 59 11.39 2.73 -12.13
C CYS A 59 11.32 1.88 -10.87
N THR A 60 10.91 2.47 -9.75
CA THR A 60 10.52 1.67 -8.58
C THR A 60 9.14 1.07 -8.77
N TRP A 61 8.73 0.17 -7.87
CA TRP A 61 7.34 -0.31 -7.83
C TRP A 61 6.34 0.84 -7.67
N SER A 62 6.65 1.79 -6.79
CA SER A 62 5.82 2.99 -6.56
C SER A 62 5.74 3.89 -7.79
N ASP A 63 6.84 4.04 -8.55
CA ASP A 63 6.84 4.80 -9.80
C ASP A 63 5.93 4.14 -10.85
N LEU A 64 6.03 2.81 -11.00
CA LEU A 64 5.20 2.04 -11.93
C LEU A 64 3.72 2.15 -11.56
N TYR A 65 3.40 2.02 -10.27
CA TYR A 65 2.03 2.18 -9.78
C TYR A 65 1.48 3.57 -10.09
N ARG A 66 2.28 4.62 -9.87
CA ARG A 66 1.90 6.00 -10.18
C ARG A 66 1.66 6.21 -11.68
N GLU A 67 2.53 5.71 -12.55
CA GLU A 67 2.37 5.82 -14.00
C GLU A 67 1.12 5.10 -14.50
N ILE A 68 0.88 3.86 -14.04
CA ILE A 68 -0.30 3.08 -14.40
C ILE A 68 -1.58 3.78 -13.90
N SER A 69 -1.55 4.33 -12.69
CA SER A 69 -2.70 5.06 -12.11
C SER A 69 -3.03 6.33 -12.90
N GLN A 70 -2.03 7.03 -13.44
CA GLN A 70 -2.25 8.20 -14.30
C GLN A 70 -2.82 7.82 -15.67
N LEU A 71 -2.39 6.68 -16.22
CA LEU A 71 -2.86 6.19 -17.53
C LEU A 71 -4.28 5.63 -17.50
N SER A 72 -4.75 5.16 -16.33
CA SER A 72 -6.06 4.52 -16.19
C SER A 72 -7.25 5.51 -16.11
N HIS A 73 -7.03 6.81 -16.33
CA HIS A 73 -8.04 7.88 -16.19
C HIS A 73 -8.75 7.93 -14.82
N GLY A 74 -8.30 7.15 -13.83
CA GLY A 74 -8.67 7.35 -12.44
C GLY A 74 -8.01 8.61 -11.93
N GLU A 75 -8.73 9.46 -11.19
CA GLU A 75 -8.11 10.57 -10.48
C GLU A 75 -6.94 10.02 -9.66
N ALA A 76 -5.75 10.60 -9.84
CA ALA A 76 -4.56 10.18 -9.13
C ALA A 76 -4.83 10.30 -7.63
N ARG A 77 -5.01 9.16 -6.94
CA ARG A 77 -5.36 9.15 -5.52
C ARG A 77 -4.23 9.79 -4.74
N ARG A 78 -4.58 10.72 -3.84
CA ARG A 78 -3.61 11.34 -2.96
C ARG A 78 -3.15 10.29 -1.94
N ILE A 79 -1.86 9.99 -1.92
CA ILE A 79 -1.28 9.10 -0.92
C ILE A 79 -1.27 9.84 0.41
N THR A 80 -1.86 9.25 1.46
CA THR A 80 -1.83 9.80 2.81
C THR A 80 -0.51 9.45 3.49
N ASP A 81 0.10 10.43 4.15
CA ASP A 81 1.31 10.20 4.93
C ASP A 81 1.00 9.46 6.25
N PRO A 82 1.99 8.79 6.88
CA PRO A 82 1.77 8.09 8.15
C PRO A 82 1.13 8.90 9.29
N PRO A 83 1.38 10.22 9.44
CA PRO A 83 0.66 11.05 10.41
C PRO A 83 -0.82 11.23 10.05
N ASP A 84 -1.14 11.36 8.76
CA ASP A 84 -2.51 11.54 8.28
C ASP A 84 -3.35 10.29 8.56
N HIS A 85 -2.76 9.11 8.39
CA HIS A 85 -3.38 7.83 8.76
C HIS A 85 -3.91 7.84 10.19
N THR A 86 -3.07 8.19 11.18
CA THR A 86 -3.46 8.22 12.59
C THR A 86 -4.54 9.27 12.85
N LEU A 87 -4.49 10.42 12.18
CA LEU A 87 -5.50 11.47 12.30
C LEU A 87 -6.86 11.02 11.76
N ILE A 88 -6.90 10.37 10.60
CA ILE A 88 -8.12 9.85 9.97
C ILE A 88 -8.75 8.78 10.87
N ILE A 89 -7.96 7.82 11.35
CA ILE A 89 -8.47 6.79 12.26
C ILE A 89 -8.97 7.40 13.56
N GLY A 90 -8.26 8.38 14.12
CA GLY A 90 -8.72 9.10 15.31
C GLY A 90 -10.05 9.80 15.10
N TYR A 91 -10.25 10.44 13.95
CA TYR A 91 -11.52 11.05 13.57
C TYR A 91 -12.65 10.01 13.47
N ILE A 92 -12.42 8.90 12.78
CA ILE A 92 -13.40 7.82 12.59
C ILE A 92 -13.76 7.18 13.94
N LEU A 93 -12.76 6.88 14.77
CA LEU A 93 -12.96 6.30 16.09
C LEU A 93 -13.82 7.22 16.99
N ASN A 94 -13.53 8.52 17.00
CA ASN A 94 -14.32 9.47 17.79
C ASN A 94 -15.77 9.53 17.30
N LYS A 95 -16.00 9.56 15.99
CA LYS A 95 -17.35 9.53 15.40
C LYS A 95 -18.09 8.24 15.78
N PHE A 96 -17.42 7.09 15.68
CA PHE A 96 -17.97 5.81 16.09
C PHE A 96 -18.38 5.79 17.57
N LEU A 97 -17.50 6.26 18.46
CA LEU A 97 -17.79 6.32 19.91
C LEU A 97 -18.97 7.24 20.23
N GLU A 98 -19.08 8.39 19.55
CA GLU A 98 -20.23 9.29 19.70
C GLU A 98 -21.55 8.65 19.27
N GLU A 99 -21.54 7.90 18.15
CA GLU A 99 -22.71 7.20 17.64
C GLU A 99 -23.17 6.08 18.58
N GLU A 100 -22.24 5.27 19.08
CA GLU A 100 -22.57 4.17 20.00
C GLU A 100 -23.06 4.69 21.36
N ASN A 101 -22.50 5.81 21.84
CA ASN A 101 -23.00 6.48 23.05
C ASN A 101 -24.43 7.00 22.88
N LYS A 102 -24.77 7.56 21.70
CA LYS A 102 -26.15 8.01 21.39
C LYS A 102 -27.14 6.84 21.34
N LYS A 103 -26.70 5.66 20.90
CA LYS A 103 -27.51 4.43 20.87
C LYS A 103 -27.65 3.77 22.25
N GLY A 104 -26.86 4.19 23.24
CA GLY A 104 -26.84 3.57 24.56
C GLY A 104 -26.16 2.19 24.58
N ASN A 105 -25.38 1.87 23.55
CA ASN A 105 -24.65 0.62 23.47
C ASN A 105 -23.43 0.66 24.40
N LYS A 106 -23.25 -0.40 25.19
CA LYS A 106 -22.10 -0.52 26.09
C LYS A 106 -20.98 -1.25 25.36
N LEU A 107 -20.01 -0.48 24.86
CA LEU A 107 -18.80 -1.03 24.24
C LEU A 107 -17.84 -1.58 25.31
N PRO A 108 -16.89 -2.46 24.91
CA PRO A 108 -15.82 -2.89 25.80
C PRO A 108 -15.00 -1.70 26.30
N ASP A 109 -14.66 -1.69 27.60
CA ASP A 109 -13.91 -0.60 28.24
C ASP A 109 -12.57 -0.29 27.53
N GLY A 110 -11.98 -1.31 26.89
CA GLY A 110 -10.74 -1.23 26.13
C GLY A 110 -10.75 -0.20 24.99
N VAL A 111 -11.91 0.04 24.37
CA VAL A 111 -12.05 0.98 23.24
C VAL A 111 -11.84 2.43 23.67
N TYR A 112 -12.09 2.74 24.94
CA TYR A 112 -11.94 4.08 25.50
C TYR A 112 -10.51 4.40 25.98
N HIS A 113 -9.60 3.43 25.94
CA HIS A 113 -8.22 3.64 26.34
C HIS A 113 -7.42 4.38 25.27
N ARG A 114 -6.50 5.26 25.71
CA ARG A 114 -5.64 6.04 24.82
C ARG A 114 -4.81 5.19 23.86
N GLY A 115 -4.39 3.99 24.28
CA GLY A 115 -3.60 3.08 23.45
C GLY A 115 -4.42 2.33 22.39
N PHE A 116 -5.75 2.40 22.44
CA PHE A 116 -6.59 1.71 21.46
C PHE A 116 -6.41 2.25 20.04
N LEU A 117 -6.23 3.56 19.90
CA LEU A 117 -6.00 4.20 18.60
C LEU A 117 -4.74 3.67 17.91
N GLU A 118 -3.66 3.48 18.67
CA GLU A 118 -2.39 2.96 18.15
C GLU A 118 -2.56 1.52 17.67
N ILE A 119 -3.15 0.66 18.51
CA ILE A 119 -3.44 -0.74 18.16
C ILE A 119 -4.35 -0.84 16.93
N LEU A 120 -5.39 -0.01 16.85
CA LEU A 120 -6.30 0.02 15.71
C LEU A 120 -5.58 0.45 14.43
N GLY A 121 -4.73 1.47 14.51
CA GLY A 121 -3.90 1.92 13.39
C GLY A 121 -2.99 0.83 12.86
N ASP A 122 -2.29 0.13 13.75
CA ASP A 122 -1.38 -0.94 13.37
C ASP A 122 -2.12 -2.12 12.74
N ASN A 123 -3.25 -2.55 13.31
CA ASN A 123 -4.09 -3.60 12.71
C ASN A 123 -4.61 -3.20 11.32
N ILE A 124 -5.05 -1.96 11.12
CA ILE A 124 -5.50 -1.48 9.81
C ILE A 124 -4.33 -1.48 8.81
N LYS A 125 -3.13 -1.04 9.21
CA LYS A 125 -1.94 -1.10 8.34
C LYS A 125 -1.60 -2.53 7.93
N GLU A 126 -1.63 -3.47 8.86
CA GLU A 126 -1.38 -4.89 8.56
C GLU A 126 -2.39 -5.43 7.55
N LEU A 127 -3.69 -5.14 7.74
CA LEU A 127 -4.73 -5.54 6.81
C LEU A 127 -4.54 -4.95 5.40
N LEU A 128 -4.10 -3.68 5.31
CA LEU A 128 -3.81 -3.03 4.03
C LEU A 128 -2.57 -3.64 3.35
N ASN A 129 -1.51 -3.90 4.12
CA ASN A 129 -0.28 -4.52 3.61
C ASN A 129 -0.53 -5.96 3.09
N GLU A 130 -1.44 -6.68 3.72
CA GLU A 130 -1.84 -8.03 3.29
C GLU A 130 -2.90 -8.05 2.18
N ASP A 131 -3.31 -6.88 1.66
CA ASP A 131 -4.37 -6.71 0.65
C ASP A 131 -5.69 -7.39 1.06
N ILE A 132 -6.04 -7.30 2.35
CA ILE A 132 -7.26 -7.91 2.90
C ILE A 132 -8.42 -6.93 2.76
N SER A 133 -9.40 -7.25 1.92
CA SER A 133 -10.61 -6.44 1.83
C SER A 133 -11.52 -6.65 3.06
N PRO A 134 -12.42 -5.70 3.40
CA PRO A 134 -13.41 -5.91 4.45
C PRO A 134 -14.30 -7.15 4.21
N VAL A 135 -14.56 -7.50 2.96
CA VAL A 135 -15.33 -8.68 2.58
C VAL A 135 -14.55 -9.96 2.95
N ASP A 136 -13.25 -9.99 2.64
CA ASP A 136 -12.37 -11.11 2.99
C ASP A 136 -12.21 -11.23 4.51
N LEU A 137 -12.00 -10.11 5.19
CA LEU A 137 -11.90 -10.05 6.64
C LEU A 137 -13.17 -10.60 7.30
N ARG A 138 -14.35 -10.15 6.85
CA ARG A 138 -15.64 -10.67 7.30
C ARG A 138 -15.74 -12.18 7.10
N GLY A 139 -15.40 -12.67 5.91
CA GLY A 139 -15.45 -14.11 5.61
C GLY A 139 -14.50 -14.95 6.46
N ARG A 140 -13.37 -14.39 6.89
CA ARG A 140 -12.42 -15.06 7.79
C ARG A 140 -12.86 -15.06 9.24
N LEU A 141 -13.40 -13.94 9.72
CA LEU A 141 -13.84 -13.77 11.10
C LEU A 141 -15.15 -14.51 11.40
N TYR A 142 -16.09 -14.52 10.44
CA TYR A 142 -17.48 -14.94 10.67
C TYR A 142 -17.85 -16.22 9.91
N LYS A 143 -16.94 -17.20 9.90
CA LYS A 143 -17.18 -18.51 9.25
C LYS A 143 -18.44 -19.21 9.77
N GLU A 144 -18.82 -18.96 11.02
CA GLU A 144 -19.99 -19.55 11.68
C GLU A 144 -20.89 -18.45 12.27
N GLY A 145 -21.57 -17.70 11.39
CA GLY A 145 -22.57 -16.69 11.77
C GLY A 145 -22.00 -15.31 12.11
N ASP A 146 -22.87 -14.30 12.09
CA ASP A 146 -22.49 -12.93 12.45
C ASP A 146 -22.22 -12.84 13.97
N PRO A 147 -21.15 -12.14 14.39
CA PRO A 147 -20.79 -12.04 15.80
C PRO A 147 -21.79 -11.14 16.54
N PRO A 148 -21.76 -11.14 17.88
CA PRO A 148 -22.51 -10.16 18.66
C PRO A 148 -22.07 -8.73 18.33
N ASP A 149 -23.05 -7.84 18.18
CA ASP A 149 -22.78 -6.40 18.08
C ASP A 149 -21.92 -5.93 19.26
N GLY A 150 -20.83 -5.21 18.96
CA GLY A 150 -19.88 -4.73 19.95
C GLY A 150 -18.74 -5.70 20.30
N SER A 151 -18.61 -6.85 19.62
CA SER A 151 -17.39 -7.66 19.72
C SER A 151 -16.18 -6.93 19.13
N PRO A 152 -14.94 -7.21 19.59
CA PRO A 152 -13.73 -6.61 19.04
C PRO A 152 -13.61 -6.78 17.52
N GLU A 153 -13.99 -7.95 17.00
CA GLU A 153 -13.99 -8.29 15.58
C GLU A 153 -14.99 -7.43 14.80
N ALA A 154 -16.20 -7.24 15.34
CA ALA A 154 -17.23 -6.38 14.75
C ALA A 154 -16.80 -4.91 14.71
N ILE A 155 -16.15 -4.45 15.79
CA ILE A 155 -15.63 -3.09 15.89
C ILE A 155 -14.50 -2.88 14.88
N LEU A 156 -13.54 -3.80 14.80
CA LEU A 156 -12.43 -3.72 13.84
C LEU A 156 -12.95 -3.70 12.40
N LEU A 157 -13.83 -4.64 12.04
CA LEU A 157 -14.40 -4.71 10.70
C LEU A 157 -15.14 -3.42 10.32
N ARG A 158 -15.93 -2.87 11.25
CA ARG A 158 -16.66 -1.62 11.03
C ARG A 158 -15.72 -0.43 10.83
N LEU A 159 -14.78 -0.22 11.75
CA LEU A 159 -13.84 0.89 11.68
C LEU A 159 -12.93 0.79 10.44
N TYR A 160 -12.51 -0.42 10.07
CA TYR A 160 -11.75 -0.66 8.84
C TYR A 160 -12.57 -0.33 7.58
N SER A 161 -13.84 -0.72 7.55
CA SER A 161 -14.74 -0.41 6.43
C SER A 161 -14.99 1.10 6.30
N GLU A 162 -15.19 1.79 7.44
CA GLU A 162 -15.35 3.24 7.48
C GLU A 162 -14.07 3.97 7.04
N TYR A 163 -12.89 3.43 7.39
CA TYR A 163 -11.60 3.95 6.96
C TYR A 163 -11.40 3.88 5.45
N LEU A 164 -11.65 2.73 4.82
CA LEU A 164 -11.58 2.59 3.37
C LEU A 164 -12.62 3.46 2.65
N SER A 165 -13.82 3.58 3.22
CA SER A 165 -14.87 4.45 2.68
C SER A 165 -14.44 5.92 2.72
N TYR A 166 -13.85 6.36 3.84
CA TYR A 166 -13.32 7.71 3.99
C TYR A 166 -12.25 8.01 2.93
N LEU A 167 -11.29 7.10 2.75
CA LEU A 167 -10.25 7.27 1.73
C LEU A 167 -10.85 7.39 0.33
N ASN A 168 -11.81 6.52 -0.01
CA ASN A 168 -12.45 6.52 -1.31
C ASN A 168 -13.27 7.80 -1.57
N GLU A 169 -14.02 8.27 -0.57
CA GLU A 169 -14.79 9.53 -0.66
C GLU A 169 -13.91 10.76 -0.85
N HIS A 170 -12.68 10.74 -0.32
CA HIS A 170 -11.74 11.86 -0.40
C HIS A 170 -10.69 11.70 -1.51
N GLY A 171 -10.84 10.69 -2.39
CA GLY A 171 -9.89 10.43 -3.47
C GLY A 171 -8.47 10.14 -2.96
N ALA A 172 -8.37 9.53 -1.78
CA ALA A 172 -7.11 9.23 -1.10
C ALA A 172 -6.80 7.72 -1.13
N ALA A 173 -5.53 7.38 -0.94
CA ALA A 173 -5.05 6.02 -0.75
C ALA A 173 -4.04 6.01 0.41
N ASP A 174 -4.01 4.94 1.19
CA ASP A 174 -2.98 4.83 2.23
C ASP A 174 -1.65 4.38 1.64
N SER A 175 -0.55 4.92 2.16
CA SER A 175 0.80 4.47 1.86
C SER A 175 0.98 2.94 1.94
N ALA A 176 0.37 2.27 2.92
CA ALA A 176 0.38 0.82 3.10
C ALA A 176 -0.27 0.05 1.94
N GLN A 177 -1.14 0.68 1.14
CA GLN A 177 -1.72 0.07 -0.06
C GLN A 177 -0.78 0.12 -1.27
N THR A 178 0.30 0.88 -1.16
CA THR A 178 1.24 1.18 -2.27
C THR A 178 2.69 0.79 -1.95
N ALA A 179 2.94 0.34 -0.73
CA ALA A 179 4.26 -0.03 -0.19
C ALA A 179 4.71 -1.42 -0.67
#